data_AF-W4KDA7-F1
#
_entry.id   AF-W4KDA7-F1
#
_cell.length_a   1.000
_cell.length_b   1.000
_cell.length_c   1.000
_cell.angle_alpha   90.00
_cell.angle_beta   90.00
_cell.angle_gamma   90.00
#
_symmetry.space_group_name_H-M   'P 1'
#
loop_
_entity.id
_entity.type
_entity.pdbx_description
1 polymer ?
#
loop_
_entity_poly.entity_id
_entity_poly.type
_entity_poly.pdbx_seq_one_letter_code
_entity_poly.pdbx_strand_id
1 'polypeptide(L)'
;MKCSPICLYGTNGYAVVDEMQLLSAGRWLMTSQRSFRLEYTRATIKLWCLKDADDVYCSASFDIFAGYKKFTVSLTRDEKFATLAITIDNATHGVLQIYDIPLIERSEAEFLHNSTPRMKKVIPRPSRARGTIHEVSIHDKVIAATFVDLSTESLGHSYQVLLVNTNTWSQVLLHPKFDEPFTRLSIKLYHDRILFIGSFHDNVLVRTFHLPSCMVHQQLAGRSSVWDPLNRDDSRIVEDMGDYEEFLISHMPNVQDFFVSESDSFSDTIPSLPKSLSFLFYAAALGDSEGKGVLVRLFLDPGHQGQDSLMQREVFGAPRDSSVKLVRIGVTGRRAVWIEQNWETDGFRVIKAHFPDENVDWSTVHVLLPPYPSLPFSPQMCNSLAFDETTGRLCVGVAT
;
A
#
# COMPACT_ATOMS: atom_id res chain seq x y z
N MET A 1 23.27 14.80 0.32
CA MET A 1 21.89 15.11 -0.14
C MET A 1 21.49 16.41 0.53
N LYS A 2 21.31 17.50 -0.22
CA LYS A 2 20.74 18.73 0.33
C LYS A 2 19.23 18.52 0.37
N CYS A 3 18.63 18.48 1.56
CA CYS A 3 17.18 18.41 1.72
C CYS A 3 16.66 19.84 1.77
N SER A 4 15.93 20.27 0.74
CA SER A 4 15.16 21.51 0.77
C SER A 4 13.74 21.13 1.18
N PRO A 5 13.30 21.40 2.43
CA PRO A 5 11.96 21.07 2.86
C PRO A 5 10.95 21.96 2.11
N ILE A 6 9.92 21.35 1.53
CA ILE A 6 8.77 22.06 0.96
C ILE A 6 7.59 21.80 1.88
N CYS A 7 7.04 22.87 2.43
CA CYS A 7 5.88 22.77 3.31
C CYS A 7 4.60 22.93 2.49
N LEU A 8 3.77 21.89 2.47
CA LEU A 8 2.44 21.93 1.89
C LEU A 8 1.44 22.13 3.02
N TYR A 9 0.76 23.27 3.04
CA TYR A 9 -0.22 23.56 4.08
C TYR A 9 -1.57 22.89 3.77
N GLY A 10 -2.03 22.07 4.71
CA GLY A 10 -3.41 21.57 4.74
C GLY A 10 -4.39 22.69 5.09
N THR A 11 -5.62 22.55 4.63
CA THR A 11 -6.71 23.52 4.90
C THR A 11 -7.36 23.20 6.24
N ASN A 12 -7.31 24.16 7.18
CA ASN A 12 -7.90 24.17 8.53
C ASN A 12 -7.10 23.39 9.60
N GLY A 13 -6.68 24.11 10.63
CA GLY A 13 -5.67 23.73 11.64
C GLY A 13 -6.00 22.61 12.64
N TYR A 14 -6.77 21.61 12.24
CA TYR A 14 -7.00 20.39 13.02
C TYR A 14 -6.99 19.10 12.18
N ALA A 15 -6.81 19.18 10.86
CA ALA A 15 -6.82 18.01 9.99
C ALA A 15 -5.41 17.46 9.78
N VAL A 16 -5.15 16.26 10.31
CA VAL A 16 -3.87 15.55 10.11
C VAL A 16 -3.94 14.73 8.82
N VAL A 17 -2.83 14.61 8.11
CA VAL A 17 -2.73 13.69 6.97
C VAL A 17 -2.57 12.26 7.48
N ASP A 18 -3.59 11.44 7.26
CA ASP A 18 -3.68 10.07 7.76
C ASP A 18 -2.88 9.08 6.89
N GLU A 19 -3.04 9.16 5.58
CA GLU A 19 -2.38 8.28 4.63
C GLU A 19 -1.87 9.06 3.42
N MET A 20 -0.76 8.58 2.86
CA MET A 20 -0.09 9.18 1.71
C MET A 20 0.41 8.09 0.77
N GLN A 21 0.31 8.33 -0.53
CA GLN A 21 0.85 7.44 -1.56
C GLN A 21 1.47 8.26 -2.69
N LEU A 22 2.73 7.96 -3.04
CA LEU A 22 3.43 8.55 -4.18
C LEU A 22 3.17 7.73 -5.44
N LEU A 23 3.13 8.40 -6.60
CA LEU A 23 2.89 7.79 -7.91
C LEU A 23 3.82 8.39 -8.98
N SER A 24 4.07 7.64 -10.06
CA SER A 24 4.93 8.01 -11.21
C SER A 24 6.27 8.61 -10.75
N ALA A 25 7.11 7.77 -10.11
CA ALA A 25 8.41 8.18 -9.58
C ALA A 25 8.34 9.43 -8.67
N GLY A 26 7.33 9.50 -7.80
CA GLY A 26 7.11 10.62 -6.89
C GLY A 26 6.70 11.93 -7.55
N ARG A 27 6.24 11.91 -8.81
CA ARG A 27 5.65 13.07 -9.51
C ARG A 27 4.32 13.47 -8.91
N TRP A 28 3.51 12.52 -8.47
CA TRP A 28 2.21 12.80 -7.86
C TRP A 28 2.16 12.26 -6.43
N LEU A 29 1.48 13.00 -5.56
CA LEU A 29 1.24 12.59 -4.18
C LEU A 29 -0.27 12.63 -3.91
N MET A 30 -0.83 11.48 -3.55
CA MET A 30 -2.18 11.40 -3.02
C MET A 30 -2.11 11.49 -1.49
N THR A 31 -2.95 12.36 -0.91
CA THR A 31 -3.09 12.51 0.55
C THR A 31 -4.55 12.36 0.95
N SER A 32 -4.79 11.74 2.09
CA SER A 32 -6.11 11.71 2.73
C SER A 32 -6.06 12.32 4.12
N GLN A 33 -7.14 12.99 4.50
CA GLN A 33 -7.30 13.60 5.82
C GLN A 33 -8.72 13.32 6.34
N ARG A 34 -8.83 12.73 7.52
CA ARG A 34 -10.09 12.57 8.26
C ARG A 34 -10.35 13.83 9.06
N SER A 35 -11.59 14.30 8.98
CA SER A 35 -12.12 15.36 9.82
C SER A 35 -13.34 14.81 10.52
N PHE A 36 -13.28 14.81 11.84
CA PHE A 36 -14.41 14.52 12.70
C PHE A 36 -15.00 15.86 13.14
N ARG A 37 -16.20 16.16 12.65
CA ARG A 37 -17.04 17.22 13.21
C ARG A 37 -18.21 16.54 13.92
N LEU A 38 -18.74 17.17 14.97
CA LEU A 38 -19.66 16.58 15.96
C LEU A 38 -20.82 15.73 15.40
N GLU A 39 -21.20 15.89 14.13
CA GLU A 39 -22.34 15.20 13.51
C GLU A 39 -22.00 14.41 12.23
N TYR A 40 -20.78 14.52 11.69
CA TYR A 40 -20.40 13.80 10.46
C TYR A 40 -18.90 13.56 10.36
N THR A 41 -18.54 12.39 9.84
CA THR A 41 -17.17 12.10 9.43
C THR A 41 -16.99 12.51 7.98
N ARG A 42 -15.94 13.29 7.70
CA ARG A 42 -15.56 13.72 6.36
C ARG A 42 -14.12 13.32 6.11
N ALA A 43 -13.87 12.72 4.95
CA ALA A 43 -12.53 12.52 4.44
C ALA A 43 -12.26 13.51 3.31
N THR A 44 -11.16 14.26 3.38
CA THR A 44 -10.69 15.11 2.29
C THR A 44 -9.59 14.36 1.56
N ILE A 45 -9.74 14.15 0.26
CA ILE A 45 -8.74 13.54 -0.60
C ILE A 45 -8.16 14.64 -1.49
N LYS A 46 -6.82 14.72 -1.55
CA LYS A 46 -6.10 15.67 -2.40
C LYS A 46 -5.03 14.97 -3.21
N LEU A 47 -4.94 15.36 -4.47
CA LEU A 47 -3.89 14.97 -5.39
C LEU A 47 -2.99 16.17 -5.65
N TRP A 48 -1.71 16.04 -5.31
CA TRP A 48 -0.69 17.07 -5.48
C TRP A 48 0.23 16.72 -6.65
N CYS A 49 0.56 17.72 -7.46
CA CYS A 49 1.61 17.62 -8.47
C CYS A 49 2.93 18.09 -7.85
N LEU A 50 3.92 17.20 -7.83
CA LEU A 50 5.27 17.44 -7.31
C LEU A 50 6.31 17.47 -8.45
N LYS A 51 5.88 17.65 -9.71
CA LYS A 51 6.77 17.64 -10.88
C LYS A 51 7.92 18.64 -10.68
N ASP A 52 7.57 19.87 -10.31
CA ASP A 52 8.49 20.90 -9.85
C ASP A 52 8.37 21.05 -8.33
N ALA A 53 9.52 21.01 -7.65
CA ALA A 53 9.60 21.11 -6.20
C ALA A 53 9.39 22.56 -5.73
N ASP A 54 9.75 23.54 -6.56
CA ASP A 54 9.58 24.96 -6.28
C ASP A 54 8.15 25.45 -6.61
N ASP A 55 7.39 24.65 -7.36
CA ASP A 55 6.02 24.95 -7.78
C ASP A 55 5.04 23.80 -7.57
N VAL A 56 4.94 23.35 -6.32
CA VAL A 56 3.96 22.33 -5.94
C VAL A 56 2.55 22.92 -5.92
N TYR A 57 1.60 22.24 -6.54
CA TYR A 57 0.19 22.64 -6.52
C TYR A 57 -0.76 21.45 -6.34
N CYS A 58 -1.97 21.75 -5.86
CA CYS A 58 -3.05 20.77 -5.73
C CYS A 58 -3.80 20.66 -7.07
N SER A 59 -3.69 19.51 -7.73
CA SER A 59 -4.35 19.25 -9.03
C SER A 59 -5.83 18.89 -8.86
N ALA A 60 -6.19 18.20 -7.77
CA ALA A 60 -7.56 17.83 -7.48
C ALA A 60 -7.79 17.75 -5.97
N SER A 61 -8.97 18.16 -5.52
CA SER A 61 -9.40 18.09 -4.13
C SER A 61 -10.89 17.79 -4.07
N PHE A 62 -11.30 16.82 -3.25
CA PHE A 62 -12.70 16.47 -3.10
C PHE A 62 -12.95 15.83 -1.74
N ASP A 63 -14.22 15.80 -1.37
CA ASP A 63 -14.68 15.30 -0.09
C ASP A 63 -15.48 14.02 -0.24
N ILE A 64 -15.28 13.12 0.71
CA ILE A 64 -16.06 11.92 0.91
C ILE A 64 -16.75 12.05 2.27
N PHE A 65 -18.07 12.08 2.26
CA PHE A 65 -18.89 12.28 3.46
C PHE A 65 -19.16 10.95 4.18
N ALA A 66 -18.07 10.27 4.57
CA ALA A 66 -18.10 9.05 5.36
C ALA A 66 -16.77 8.86 6.08
N GLY A 67 -16.76 7.99 7.10
CA GLY A 67 -15.50 7.48 7.66
C GLY A 67 -14.84 6.56 6.65
N TYR A 68 -13.66 6.90 6.17
CA TYR A 68 -12.88 6.00 5.31
C TYR A 68 -11.93 5.16 6.14
N LYS A 69 -11.67 3.92 5.73
CA LYS A 69 -10.73 3.00 6.41
C LYS A 69 -9.37 2.96 5.73
N LYS A 70 -9.36 2.66 4.43
CA LYS A 70 -8.17 2.50 3.61
C LYS A 70 -8.41 3.10 2.23
N PHE A 71 -7.38 3.68 1.63
CA PHE A 71 -7.40 3.95 0.20
C PHE A 71 -6.15 3.37 -0.47
N THR A 72 -6.26 3.17 -1.78
CA THR A 72 -5.13 2.89 -2.66
C THR A 72 -5.39 3.50 -4.02
N VAL A 73 -4.33 3.91 -4.70
CA VAL A 73 -4.42 4.57 -6.00
C VAL A 73 -3.43 3.95 -6.99
N SER A 74 -3.86 3.78 -8.23
CA SER A 74 -3.01 3.40 -9.37
C SER A 74 -3.15 4.43 -10.47
N LEU A 75 -2.07 4.68 -11.19
CA LEU A 75 -2.13 5.43 -12.43
C LEU A 75 -2.66 4.57 -13.57
N THR A 76 -3.37 5.20 -14.48
CA THR A 76 -3.68 4.63 -15.79
C THR A 76 -2.44 4.64 -16.67
N ARG A 77 -2.35 3.70 -17.62
CA ARG A 77 -1.16 3.56 -18.49
C ARG A 77 -0.89 4.80 -19.35
N ASP A 78 -1.91 5.59 -19.67
CA ASP A 78 -1.75 6.83 -20.43
C ASP A 78 -1.46 8.05 -19.53
N GLU A 79 -1.32 7.85 -18.22
CA GLU A 79 -1.14 8.87 -17.19
C GLU A 79 -2.16 10.02 -17.25
N LYS A 80 -3.35 9.80 -17.82
CA LYS A 80 -4.38 10.86 -17.87
C LYS A 80 -5.23 10.88 -16.61
N PHE A 81 -5.38 9.72 -15.98
CA PHE A 81 -6.18 9.54 -14.78
C PHE A 81 -5.44 8.71 -13.73
N ALA A 82 -5.75 8.97 -12.48
CA ALA A 82 -5.50 8.06 -11.38
C ALA A 82 -6.81 7.39 -10.98
N THR A 83 -6.81 6.07 -10.86
CA THR A 83 -7.93 5.31 -10.31
C THR A 83 -7.75 5.20 -8.80
N LEU A 84 -8.63 5.84 -8.04
CA LEU A 84 -8.67 5.73 -6.59
C LEU A 84 -9.71 4.68 -6.19
N ALA A 85 -9.29 3.72 -5.37
CA ALA A 85 -10.16 2.80 -4.66
C ALA A 85 -10.13 3.14 -3.17
N ILE A 86 -11.30 3.40 -2.58
CA ILE A 86 -11.41 3.79 -1.17
C ILE A 86 -12.54 3.02 -0.48
N THR A 87 -12.26 2.55 0.73
CA THR A 87 -13.25 1.88 1.57
C THR A 87 -13.83 2.84 2.58
N ILE A 88 -15.15 2.87 2.65
CA ILE A 88 -15.89 3.69 3.60
C ILE A 88 -16.76 2.82 4.51
N ASP A 89 -16.92 3.24 5.75
CA ASP A 89 -17.86 2.66 6.70
C ASP A 89 -19.22 3.35 6.56
N ASN A 90 -20.23 2.56 6.18
CA ASN A 90 -21.61 3.01 6.16
C ASN A 90 -22.42 2.20 7.19
N ALA A 91 -22.50 2.72 8.43
CA ALA A 91 -23.26 2.27 9.61
C ALA A 91 -23.17 0.78 10.01
N THR A 92 -23.35 -0.15 9.07
CA THR A 92 -23.31 -1.60 9.25
C THR A 92 -22.47 -2.32 8.18
N HIS A 93 -22.15 -1.67 7.06
CA HIS A 93 -21.48 -2.31 5.93
C HIS A 93 -20.36 -1.45 5.37
N GLY A 94 -19.19 -2.07 5.15
CA GLY A 94 -18.12 -1.47 4.37
C GLY A 94 -18.55 -1.37 2.90
N VAL A 95 -18.23 -0.25 2.26
CA VAL A 95 -18.50 -0.01 0.83
C VAL A 95 -17.20 0.38 0.15
N LEU A 96 -16.97 -0.17 -1.04
CA LEU A 96 -15.84 0.19 -1.89
C LEU A 96 -16.31 1.23 -2.91
N GLN A 97 -15.74 2.44 -2.86
CA GLN A 97 -15.98 3.48 -3.85
C GLN A 97 -14.77 3.61 -4.77
N ILE A 98 -15.06 3.78 -6.06
CA ILE A 98 -14.03 3.86 -7.11
C ILE A 98 -14.20 5.16 -7.86
N TYR A 99 -13.13 5.93 -7.95
CA TYR A 99 -13.09 7.25 -8.58
C TYR A 99 -12.01 7.28 -9.67
N ASP A 100 -12.31 7.99 -10.77
CA ASP A 100 -11.28 8.47 -11.69
C ASP A 100 -10.93 9.91 -11.30
N ILE A 101 -9.65 10.17 -11.09
CA ILE A 101 -9.11 11.49 -10.76
C ILE A 101 -8.27 11.94 -11.96
N PRO A 102 -8.67 13.01 -12.66
CA PRO A 102 -7.90 13.52 -13.78
C PRO A 102 -6.57 14.10 -13.29
N LEU A 103 -5.48 13.75 -13.98
CA LEU A 103 -4.15 14.31 -13.75
C LEU A 103 -4.00 15.58 -14.59
N ILE A 104 -4.09 16.75 -13.98
CA ILE A 104 -4.11 18.03 -14.71
C ILE A 104 -2.80 18.77 -14.47
N GLU A 105 -2.10 19.10 -15.55
CA GLU A 105 -0.93 19.98 -15.49
C GLU A 105 -1.37 21.44 -15.25
N ARG A 106 -0.52 22.24 -14.60
CA ARG A 106 -0.85 23.63 -14.25
C ARG A 106 -1.29 24.46 -15.46
N SER A 107 -0.64 24.27 -16.60
CA SER A 107 -0.98 24.92 -17.87
C SER A 107 -2.38 24.58 -18.38
N GLU A 108 -2.92 23.43 -18.00
CA GLU A 108 -4.26 22.96 -18.39
C GLU A 108 -5.34 23.38 -17.39
N ALA A 109 -4.96 23.61 -16.12
CA ALA A 109 -5.86 23.97 -15.04
C ALA A 109 -6.58 25.32 -15.26
N GLU A 110 -5.96 26.25 -15.98
CA GLU A 110 -6.54 27.57 -16.28
C GLU A 110 -7.75 27.48 -17.23
N PHE A 111 -7.90 26.38 -17.97
CA PHE A 111 -8.88 26.27 -19.06
C PHE A 111 -9.96 25.21 -18.84
N LEU A 112 -9.89 24.40 -17.77
CA LEU A 112 -10.71 23.19 -17.65
C LEU A 112 -11.51 23.11 -16.35
N HIS A 113 -12.84 23.07 -16.48
CA HIS A 113 -13.76 22.57 -15.44
C HIS A 113 -13.68 21.04 -15.22
N ASN A 114 -12.77 20.35 -15.92
CA ASN A 114 -12.63 18.90 -15.88
C ASN A 114 -11.78 18.39 -14.70
N SER A 115 -11.43 19.22 -13.72
CA SER A 115 -10.64 18.83 -12.55
C SER A 115 -11.41 18.04 -11.50
N THR A 116 -12.75 17.97 -11.61
CA THR A 116 -13.58 17.29 -10.63
C THR A 116 -13.41 15.77 -10.72
N PRO A 117 -12.96 15.11 -9.65
CA PRO A 117 -12.93 13.66 -9.56
C PRO A 117 -14.31 13.05 -9.82
N ARG A 118 -14.33 11.97 -10.59
CA ARG A 118 -15.58 11.34 -11.04
C ARG A 118 -15.75 9.99 -10.36
N MET A 119 -16.77 9.86 -9.53
CA MET A 119 -17.16 8.56 -8.98
C MET A 119 -17.63 7.66 -10.12
N LYS A 120 -16.91 6.56 -10.36
CA LYS A 120 -17.27 5.57 -11.38
C LYS A 120 -18.29 4.59 -10.86
N LYS A 121 -18.05 4.10 -9.64
CA LYS A 121 -18.80 2.98 -9.11
C LYS A 121 -18.78 2.97 -7.59
N VAL A 122 -19.90 2.53 -7.03
CA VAL A 122 -20.04 2.13 -5.64
C VAL A 122 -20.32 0.64 -5.64
N ILE A 123 -19.41 -0.12 -5.02
CA ILE A 123 -19.51 -1.57 -4.88
C ILE A 123 -19.92 -1.85 -3.43
N PRO A 124 -21.18 -2.24 -3.18
CA PRO A 124 -21.60 -2.65 -1.85
C PRO A 124 -20.89 -3.95 -1.46
N ARG A 125 -20.80 -4.23 -0.16
CA ARG A 125 -20.36 -5.54 0.32
C ARG A 125 -21.26 -6.64 -0.29
N PRO A 126 -20.69 -7.65 -0.96
CA PRO A 126 -21.47 -8.80 -1.45
C PRO A 126 -22.24 -9.47 -0.30
N SER A 127 -23.45 -9.96 -0.56
CA SER A 127 -24.30 -10.59 0.48
C SER A 127 -23.62 -11.77 1.20
N ARG A 128 -22.74 -12.48 0.47
CA ARG A 128 -21.98 -13.64 0.95
C ARG A 128 -20.63 -13.29 1.57
N ALA A 129 -20.19 -12.03 1.48
CA ALA A 129 -18.98 -11.57 2.15
C ALA A 129 -19.25 -11.33 3.65
N ARG A 130 -18.40 -11.90 4.49
CA ARG A 130 -18.43 -11.82 5.95
C ARG A 130 -17.39 -10.82 6.45
N GLY A 131 -17.54 -10.40 7.69
CA GLY A 131 -16.58 -9.49 8.31
C GLY A 131 -16.59 -8.07 7.76
N THR A 132 -15.45 -7.39 7.92
CA THR A 132 -15.24 -5.98 7.54
C THR A 132 -14.09 -5.84 6.56
N ILE A 133 -14.14 -4.84 5.68
CA ILE A 133 -13.05 -4.58 4.74
C ILE A 133 -11.83 -4.08 5.54
N HIS A 134 -10.71 -4.78 5.39
CA HIS A 134 -9.47 -4.53 6.10
C HIS A 134 -8.43 -3.81 5.23
N GLU A 135 -8.24 -4.27 3.99
CA GLU A 135 -7.21 -3.77 3.08
C GLU A 135 -7.78 -3.63 1.66
N VAL A 136 -7.19 -2.73 0.87
CA VAL A 136 -7.46 -2.58 -0.55
C VAL A 136 -6.13 -2.51 -1.30
N SER A 137 -6.04 -3.22 -2.41
CA SER A 137 -4.92 -3.17 -3.34
C SER A 137 -5.46 -2.89 -4.75
N ILE A 138 -4.70 -2.16 -5.56
CA ILE A 138 -5.06 -1.85 -6.95
C ILE A 138 -3.83 -2.03 -7.83
N HIS A 139 -4.03 -2.65 -8.99
CA HIS A 139 -3.03 -2.72 -10.04
C HIS A 139 -3.72 -2.65 -11.40
N ASP A 140 -3.37 -1.64 -12.21
CA ASP A 140 -3.97 -1.36 -13.52
C ASP A 140 -5.50 -1.24 -13.41
N LYS A 141 -6.23 -2.29 -13.82
CA LYS A 141 -7.70 -2.33 -13.89
C LYS A 141 -8.32 -3.25 -12.85
N VAL A 142 -7.53 -3.91 -12.01
CA VAL A 142 -8.05 -4.84 -11.01
C VAL A 142 -7.88 -4.21 -9.63
N ILE A 143 -8.96 -4.22 -8.87
CA ILE A 143 -8.99 -3.83 -7.46
C ILE A 143 -9.28 -5.09 -6.65
N ALA A 144 -8.55 -5.28 -5.57
CA ALA A 144 -8.80 -6.31 -4.58
C ALA A 144 -9.14 -5.65 -3.24
N ALA A 145 -10.25 -6.07 -2.62
CA ALA A 145 -10.63 -5.67 -1.28
C ALA A 145 -10.71 -6.90 -0.37
N THR A 146 -9.91 -6.92 0.69
CA THR A 146 -9.86 -8.03 1.64
C THR A 146 -10.87 -7.81 2.76
N PHE A 147 -11.71 -8.80 3.00
CA PHE A 147 -12.62 -8.89 4.13
C PHE A 147 -12.02 -9.77 5.22
N VAL A 148 -12.13 -9.32 6.47
CA VAL A 148 -11.70 -10.08 7.66
C VAL A 148 -12.89 -10.31 8.56
N ASP A 149 -13.24 -11.58 8.77
CA ASP A 149 -14.24 -12.04 9.72
C ASP A 149 -13.57 -12.32 11.07
N LEU A 150 -13.76 -11.40 12.03
CA LEU A 150 -13.22 -11.55 13.39
C LEU A 150 -14.06 -12.51 14.26
N SER A 151 -15.19 -13.00 13.76
CA SER A 151 -16.09 -13.89 14.50
C SER A 151 -15.84 -15.37 14.25
N THR A 152 -15.02 -15.72 13.24
CA THR A 152 -14.70 -17.13 12.97
C THR A 152 -13.71 -17.66 13.99
N GLU A 153 -14.01 -18.82 14.57
CA GLU A 153 -13.07 -19.56 15.43
C GLU A 153 -11.92 -20.17 14.61
N SER A 154 -12.14 -20.38 13.31
CA SER A 154 -11.15 -20.93 12.39
C SER A 154 -10.43 -19.82 11.65
N LEU A 155 -9.20 -19.52 12.09
CA LEU A 155 -8.38 -18.44 11.51
C LEU A 155 -8.15 -18.63 9.99
N GLY A 156 -8.14 -19.87 9.47
CA GLY A 156 -7.94 -20.16 8.05
C GLY A 156 -9.11 -19.76 7.14
N HIS A 157 -10.28 -19.48 7.73
CA HIS A 157 -11.49 -19.03 7.01
C HIS A 157 -11.85 -17.58 7.31
N SER A 158 -10.95 -16.84 7.94
CA SER A 158 -11.19 -15.44 8.32
C SER A 158 -11.11 -14.47 7.15
N TYR A 159 -10.54 -14.87 6.01
CA TYR A 159 -10.27 -13.98 4.88
C TYR A 159 -11.13 -14.30 3.65
N GLN A 160 -11.71 -13.26 3.04
CA GLN A 160 -12.28 -13.30 1.70
C GLN A 160 -11.74 -12.12 0.89
N VAL A 161 -11.61 -12.26 -0.43
CA VAL A 161 -11.10 -11.17 -1.29
C VAL A 161 -12.08 -10.90 -2.41
N LEU A 162 -12.62 -9.69 -2.47
CA LEU A 162 -13.41 -9.23 -3.61
C LEU A 162 -12.49 -8.63 -4.66
N LEU A 163 -12.46 -9.26 -5.83
CA LEU A 163 -11.83 -8.73 -7.04
C LEU A 163 -12.86 -7.97 -7.87
N VAL A 164 -12.48 -6.78 -8.34
CA VAL A 164 -13.28 -5.94 -9.23
C VAL A 164 -12.42 -5.52 -10.40
N ASN A 165 -12.84 -5.86 -11.62
CA ASN A 165 -12.24 -5.31 -12.83
C ASN A 165 -12.94 -3.97 -13.19
N THR A 166 -12.22 -2.85 -13.19
CA THR A 166 -12.78 -1.51 -13.42
C THR A 166 -13.19 -1.23 -14.87
N ASN A 167 -12.73 -2.04 -15.82
CA ASN A 167 -13.14 -1.93 -17.20
C ASN A 167 -14.44 -2.67 -17.49
N THR A 168 -14.56 -3.90 -16.99
CA THR A 168 -15.73 -4.77 -17.25
C THR A 168 -16.77 -4.73 -16.14
N TRP A 169 -16.42 -4.15 -14.98
CA TRP A 169 -17.18 -4.20 -13.73
C TRP A 169 -17.54 -5.61 -13.25
N SER A 170 -16.81 -6.61 -13.75
CA SER A 170 -16.91 -7.98 -13.27
C SER A 170 -16.43 -8.05 -11.82
N GLN A 171 -17.14 -8.82 -11.01
CA GLN A 171 -16.87 -9.00 -9.59
C GLN A 171 -16.71 -10.50 -9.28
N VAL A 172 -15.65 -10.85 -8.57
CA VAL A 172 -15.41 -12.22 -8.09
C VAL A 172 -15.08 -12.16 -6.62
N LEU A 173 -15.80 -12.95 -5.81
CA LEU A 173 -15.48 -13.13 -4.40
C LEU A 173 -14.66 -14.40 -4.23
N LEU A 174 -13.39 -14.24 -3.88
CA LEU A 174 -12.44 -15.30 -3.61
C LEU A 174 -12.53 -15.71 -2.14
N HIS A 175 -12.54 -17.02 -1.90
CA HIS A 175 -12.43 -17.60 -0.56
C HIS A 175 -11.16 -18.44 -0.52
N PRO A 176 -9.98 -17.82 -0.37
CA PRO A 176 -8.74 -18.58 -0.34
C PRO A 176 -8.76 -19.53 0.87
N LYS A 177 -8.44 -20.80 0.63
CA LYS A 177 -8.25 -21.79 1.69
C LYS A 177 -6.76 -21.89 1.96
N PHE A 178 -6.40 -21.69 3.22
CA PHE A 178 -5.04 -21.84 3.68
C PHE A 178 -4.98 -23.04 4.61
N ASP A 179 -4.02 -23.93 4.40
CA ASP A 179 -3.76 -25.03 5.33
C ASP A 179 -3.39 -24.46 6.71
N GLU A 180 -2.56 -23.41 6.72
CA GLU A 180 -2.20 -22.65 7.90
C GLU A 180 -2.79 -21.23 7.90
N PRO A 181 -3.37 -20.78 9.01
CA PRO A 181 -3.90 -19.43 9.11
C PRO A 181 -2.81 -18.36 9.20
N PHE A 182 -3.00 -17.25 8.49
CA PHE A 182 -2.21 -16.04 8.70
C PHE A 182 -2.64 -15.30 9.96
N THR A 183 -1.69 -14.99 10.83
CA THR A 183 -1.93 -14.06 11.96
C THR A 183 -2.23 -12.65 11.45
N ARG A 184 -1.56 -12.27 10.37
CA ARG A 184 -1.73 -11.01 9.65
C ARG A 184 -1.59 -11.29 8.16
N LEU A 185 -2.55 -10.82 7.37
CA LEU A 185 -2.54 -10.93 5.92
C LEU A 185 -2.41 -9.54 5.30
N SER A 186 -1.49 -9.41 4.34
CA SER A 186 -1.43 -8.31 3.38
C SER A 186 -1.58 -8.85 1.97
N ILE A 187 -2.26 -8.12 1.11
CA ILE A 187 -2.42 -8.47 -0.30
C ILE A 187 -1.71 -7.48 -1.23
N LYS A 188 -1.08 -8.00 -2.28
CA LYS A 188 -0.52 -7.20 -3.38
C LYS A 188 -1.05 -7.71 -4.71
N LEU A 189 -1.49 -6.80 -5.57
CA LEU A 189 -1.89 -7.12 -6.93
C LEU A 189 -0.78 -6.79 -7.93
N TYR A 190 -0.64 -7.67 -8.91
CA TYR A 190 0.17 -7.47 -10.12
C TYR A 190 -0.68 -7.77 -11.35
N HIS A 191 -0.08 -7.73 -12.54
CA HIS A 191 -0.81 -7.76 -13.80
C HIS A 191 -1.80 -8.92 -13.94
N ASP A 192 -1.35 -10.14 -13.67
CA ASP A 192 -2.12 -11.38 -13.77
C ASP A 192 -2.05 -12.22 -12.48
N ARG A 193 -1.50 -11.65 -11.40
CA ARG A 193 -1.25 -12.35 -10.14
C ARG A 193 -1.74 -11.57 -8.93
N ILE A 194 -2.10 -12.31 -7.89
CA ILE A 194 -2.34 -11.79 -6.54
C ILE A 194 -1.41 -12.52 -5.57
N LEU A 195 -0.78 -11.75 -4.69
CA LEU A 195 0.08 -12.28 -3.65
C LEU A 195 -0.60 -12.11 -2.30
N PHE A 196 -0.63 -13.21 -1.56
CA PHE A 196 -1.02 -13.26 -0.16
C PHE A 196 0.25 -13.34 0.66
N ILE A 197 0.48 -12.31 1.47
CA ILE A 197 1.69 -12.14 2.26
C ILE A 197 1.26 -12.15 3.72
N GLY A 198 1.70 -13.14 4.48
CA GLY A 198 1.32 -13.20 5.88
C GLY A 198 2.32 -13.87 6.79
N SER A 199 2.17 -13.59 8.07
CA SER A 199 2.98 -14.18 9.13
C SER A 199 2.35 -15.48 9.63
N PHE A 200 3.18 -16.50 9.79
CA PHE A 200 2.83 -17.78 10.39
C PHE A 200 3.96 -18.26 11.31
N HIS A 201 3.68 -18.36 12.61
CA HIS A 201 4.69 -18.61 13.65
C HIS A 201 5.88 -17.63 13.54
N ASP A 202 7.09 -18.16 13.32
CA ASP A 202 8.35 -17.42 13.14
C ASP A 202 8.74 -17.25 11.65
N ASN A 203 7.76 -17.38 10.75
CA ASN A 203 7.95 -17.33 9.31
C ASN A 203 7.03 -16.32 8.64
N VAL A 204 7.50 -15.75 7.52
CA VAL A 204 6.63 -15.07 6.56
C VAL A 204 6.42 -15.99 5.37
N LEU A 205 5.16 -16.16 5.00
CA LEU A 205 4.73 -16.92 3.84
C LEU A 205 4.25 -15.95 2.77
N VAL A 206 4.72 -16.17 1.55
CA VAL A 206 4.26 -15.46 0.35
C VAL A 206 3.68 -16.49 -0.59
N ARG A 207 2.36 -16.45 -0.78
CA ARG A 207 1.65 -17.30 -1.73
C ARG A 207 1.22 -16.51 -2.94
N THR A 208 1.59 -16.97 -4.12
CA THR A 208 1.32 -16.32 -5.40
C THR A 208 0.30 -17.13 -6.17
N PHE A 209 -0.83 -16.50 -6.50
CA PHE A 209 -1.90 -17.10 -7.28
C PHE A 209 -2.10 -16.36 -8.60
N HIS A 210 -2.55 -17.07 -9.63
CA HIS A 210 -3.06 -16.45 -10.83
C HIS A 210 -4.43 -15.80 -10.58
N LEU A 211 -4.65 -14.63 -11.16
CA LEU A 211 -5.96 -14.00 -11.16
C LEU A 211 -6.91 -14.78 -12.09
N PRO A 212 -8.21 -14.88 -11.74
CA PRO A 212 -9.20 -15.48 -12.64
C PRO A 212 -9.16 -14.83 -14.03
N SER A 213 -9.30 -15.63 -15.09
CA SER A 213 -9.18 -15.13 -16.47
C SER A 213 -10.15 -13.99 -16.82
N CYS A 214 -11.32 -13.94 -16.18
CA CYS A 214 -12.27 -12.83 -16.32
C CYS A 214 -11.77 -11.49 -15.75
N MET A 215 -10.74 -11.50 -14.91
CA MET A 215 -10.10 -10.30 -14.36
C MET A 215 -8.98 -9.79 -15.24
N VAL A 216 -8.25 -10.69 -15.91
CA VAL A 216 -7.07 -10.33 -16.73
C VAL A 216 -7.45 -10.07 -18.18
N HIS A 217 -8.26 -10.96 -18.76
CA HIS A 217 -8.57 -10.88 -20.18
C HIS A 217 -9.72 -9.89 -20.38
N GLN A 218 -9.41 -8.78 -21.04
CA GLN A 218 -10.43 -8.03 -21.76
C GLN A 218 -10.96 -8.98 -22.83
N GLN A 219 -12.04 -9.70 -22.52
CA GLN A 219 -12.81 -10.31 -23.58
C GLN A 219 -13.17 -9.16 -24.51
N LEU A 220 -12.56 -9.15 -25.70
CA LEU A 220 -12.96 -8.33 -26.84
C LEU A 220 -14.39 -8.76 -27.13
N ALA A 221 -15.33 -8.17 -26.40
CA ALA A 221 -16.72 -8.55 -26.36
C ALA A 221 -17.36 -8.11 -27.66
N GLY A 222 -17.08 -8.85 -28.74
CA GLY A 222 -17.76 -8.74 -30.02
C GLY A 222 -19.19 -9.26 -29.98
N ARG A 223 -19.68 -9.81 -28.85
CA ARG A 223 -21.07 -10.23 -28.71
C ARG A 223 -21.61 -9.92 -27.33
N SER A 224 -22.48 -8.91 -27.33
CA SER A 224 -23.41 -8.51 -26.28
C SER A 224 -24.13 -9.70 -25.65
N SER A 225 -23.56 -10.30 -24.61
CA SER A 225 -24.40 -10.92 -23.58
C SER A 225 -25.06 -9.76 -22.86
N VAL A 226 -26.36 -9.60 -23.07
CA VAL A 226 -27.19 -8.61 -22.35
C VAL A 226 -27.01 -8.90 -20.86
N TRP A 227 -26.18 -8.10 -20.21
CA TRP A 227 -26.05 -8.08 -18.75
C TRP A 227 -27.41 -7.66 -18.21
N ASP A 228 -28.10 -8.57 -17.52
CA ASP A 228 -29.36 -8.25 -16.85
C ASP A 228 -29.04 -7.49 -15.55
N PRO A 229 -29.31 -6.17 -15.47
CA PRO A 229 -28.98 -5.36 -14.30
C PRO A 229 -29.87 -5.67 -13.08
N LEU A 230 -30.85 -6.59 -13.21
CA LEU A 230 -31.76 -6.95 -12.15
C LEU A 230 -31.31 -8.17 -11.33
N ASN A 231 -30.40 -9.01 -11.83
CA ASN A 231 -29.84 -10.11 -11.03
C ASN A 231 -28.66 -9.60 -10.19
N ARG A 232 -28.97 -8.71 -9.24
CA ARG A 232 -28.03 -7.84 -8.51
C ARG A 232 -27.09 -8.55 -7.52
N ASP A 233 -27.22 -9.86 -7.30
CA ASP A 233 -26.55 -10.54 -6.18
C ASP A 233 -25.62 -11.71 -6.58
N ASP A 234 -25.42 -11.94 -7.88
CA ASP A 234 -24.56 -13.05 -8.34
C ASP A 234 -23.09 -12.63 -8.44
N SER A 235 -22.51 -12.16 -7.32
CA SER A 235 -21.04 -12.20 -7.21
C SER A 235 -20.60 -13.65 -7.38
N ARG A 236 -19.83 -13.94 -8.44
CA ARG A 236 -19.31 -15.29 -8.66
C ARG A 236 -18.37 -15.63 -7.51
N ILE A 237 -18.68 -16.70 -6.80
CA ILE A 237 -17.80 -17.24 -5.76
C ILE A 237 -16.79 -18.18 -6.39
N VAL A 238 -15.54 -18.05 -5.96
CA VAL A 238 -14.47 -19.00 -6.26
C VAL A 238 -13.95 -19.48 -4.90
N GLU A 239 -14.30 -20.72 -4.56
CA GLU A 239 -13.96 -21.34 -3.26
C GLU A 239 -12.51 -21.85 -3.18
N ASP A 240 -11.82 -21.88 -4.31
CA ASP A 240 -10.44 -22.30 -4.43
C ASP A 240 -9.81 -21.59 -5.63
N MET A 241 -8.68 -20.93 -5.40
CA MET A 241 -7.93 -20.22 -6.44
C MET A 241 -7.08 -21.15 -7.30
N GLY A 242 -7.03 -22.44 -6.96
CA GLY A 242 -6.20 -23.45 -7.63
C GLY A 242 -4.77 -23.44 -7.11
N ASP A 243 -3.86 -23.94 -7.94
CA ASP A 243 -2.45 -24.08 -7.59
C ASP A 243 -1.79 -22.72 -7.33
N TYR A 244 -0.83 -22.71 -6.40
CA TYR A 244 -0.06 -21.53 -6.03
C TYR A 244 1.43 -21.83 -5.92
N GLU A 245 2.24 -20.79 -6.12
CA GLU A 245 3.65 -20.80 -5.78
C GLU A 245 3.81 -20.28 -4.35
N GLU A 246 4.55 -21.00 -3.52
CA GLU A 246 4.81 -20.63 -2.13
C GLU A 246 6.28 -20.31 -1.91
N PHE A 247 6.53 -19.20 -1.21
CA PHE A 247 7.85 -18.81 -0.74
C PHE A 247 7.81 -18.66 0.77
N LEU A 248 8.78 -19.27 1.45
CA LEU A 248 8.91 -19.28 2.90
C LEU A 248 10.14 -18.46 3.32
N ILE A 249 9.93 -17.48 4.19
CA ILE A 249 10.99 -16.69 4.82
C ILE A 249 11.05 -17.08 6.29
N SER A 250 12.01 -17.95 6.64
CA SER A 250 12.12 -18.53 7.98
C SER A 250 13.04 -17.78 8.93
N HIS A 251 12.85 -18.03 10.23
CA HIS A 251 13.71 -17.53 11.32
C HIS A 251 13.77 -16.00 11.35
N MET A 252 12.61 -15.37 11.19
CA MET A 252 12.48 -13.93 11.21
C MET A 252 12.20 -13.44 12.63
N PRO A 253 12.87 -12.35 13.07
CA PRO A 253 12.53 -11.74 14.35
C PRO A 253 11.18 -11.03 14.27
N ASN A 254 10.39 -11.11 15.35
CA ASN A 254 9.13 -10.37 15.53
C ASN A 254 8.23 -10.36 14.28
N VAL A 255 7.89 -11.55 13.80
CA VAL A 255 7.23 -11.73 12.49
C VAL A 255 5.82 -11.13 12.43
N GLN A 256 5.25 -10.69 13.54
CA GLN A 256 3.94 -10.05 13.55
C GLN A 256 4.00 -8.60 12.98
N ASP A 257 5.16 -7.97 13.07
CA ASP A 257 5.37 -6.56 12.69
C ASP A 257 6.30 -6.38 11.48
N PHE A 258 6.18 -7.24 10.47
CA PHE A 258 6.92 -7.04 9.23
C PHE A 258 6.31 -5.92 8.38
N PHE A 259 7.18 -5.33 7.55
CA PHE A 259 6.82 -4.34 6.53
C PHE A 259 7.23 -4.86 5.17
N VAL A 260 6.41 -4.63 4.15
CA VAL A 260 6.67 -5.06 2.77
C VAL A 260 6.89 -3.85 1.87
N SER A 261 7.76 -3.98 0.87
CA SER A 261 7.95 -2.97 -0.16
C SER A 261 6.66 -2.66 -0.92
N GLU A 262 6.57 -1.42 -1.37
CA GLU A 262 5.50 -1.02 -2.27
C GLU A 262 5.69 -1.65 -3.65
N SER A 263 4.57 -1.94 -4.32
CA SER A 263 4.58 -2.42 -5.70
C SER A 263 4.85 -1.25 -6.63
N ASP A 264 5.76 -1.43 -7.60
CA ASP A 264 5.87 -0.47 -8.70
C ASP A 264 4.57 -0.50 -9.50
N SER A 265 3.98 0.66 -9.72
CA SER A 265 2.84 0.78 -10.64
C SER A 265 3.29 1.07 -12.08
N PHE A 266 4.59 1.25 -12.32
CA PHE A 266 5.07 1.98 -13.49
C PHE A 266 6.27 1.35 -14.22
N SER A 267 6.25 0.03 -14.44
CA SER A 267 7.14 -0.60 -15.42
C SER A 267 6.43 -0.70 -16.78
N ASP A 268 7.00 -0.06 -17.80
CA ASP A 268 6.51 -0.12 -19.20
C ASP A 268 6.61 -1.54 -19.80
N THR A 269 7.57 -2.32 -19.31
CA THR A 269 7.55 -3.77 -19.50
C THR A 269 6.57 -4.32 -18.48
N ILE A 270 5.63 -5.16 -18.91
CA ILE A 270 4.63 -5.78 -18.03
C ILE A 270 5.17 -7.14 -17.61
N PRO A 271 6.09 -7.26 -16.63
CA PRO A 271 6.29 -8.57 -16.03
C PRO A 271 5.02 -8.93 -15.26
N SER A 272 4.67 -10.21 -15.28
CA SER A 272 3.57 -10.77 -14.49
C SER A 272 3.78 -10.58 -12.98
N LEU A 273 5.04 -10.51 -12.55
CA LEU A 273 5.49 -10.45 -11.16
C LEU A 273 6.63 -9.43 -11.02
N PRO A 274 6.80 -8.81 -9.84
CA PRO A 274 7.98 -8.03 -9.56
C PRO A 274 9.20 -8.96 -9.47
N LYS A 275 10.38 -8.46 -9.83
CA LYS A 275 11.63 -9.25 -9.71
C LYS A 275 11.89 -9.70 -8.28
N SER A 276 11.57 -8.84 -7.32
CA SER A 276 11.76 -9.12 -5.90
C SER A 276 10.73 -8.40 -5.03
N LEU A 277 10.47 -8.96 -3.85
CA LEU A 277 9.79 -8.31 -2.75
C LEU A 277 10.77 -8.08 -1.61
N SER A 278 10.63 -6.96 -0.93
CA SER A 278 11.52 -6.63 0.19
C SER A 278 10.73 -6.54 1.47
N PHE A 279 11.29 -7.12 2.53
CA PHE A 279 10.69 -7.24 3.84
C PHE A 279 11.63 -6.62 4.87
N LEU A 280 11.10 -5.76 5.73
CA LEU A 280 11.84 -5.25 6.88
C LEU A 280 11.24 -5.84 8.15
N PHE A 281 12.10 -6.43 8.96
CA PHE A 281 11.80 -6.95 10.28
C PHE A 281 12.57 -6.17 11.33
N TYR A 282 11.95 -5.95 12.48
CA TYR A 282 12.54 -5.24 13.59
C TYR A 282 12.33 -6.00 14.89
N ALA A 283 13.42 -6.47 15.50
CA ALA A 283 13.41 -6.98 16.86
C ALA A 283 13.99 -5.93 17.80
N ALA A 284 13.13 -5.39 18.66
CA ALA A 284 13.60 -4.77 19.90
C ALA A 284 14.36 -5.82 20.72
N ALA A 285 15.40 -5.39 21.44
CA ALA A 285 16.13 -6.29 22.31
C ALA A 285 15.24 -6.77 23.46
N LEU A 286 15.25 -8.08 23.71
CA LEU A 286 14.78 -8.63 24.97
C LEU A 286 16.02 -9.04 25.78
N GLY A 287 16.22 -8.42 26.96
CA GLY A 287 17.35 -8.67 27.84
C GLY A 287 18.68 -8.06 27.37
N ASP A 288 19.78 -8.77 27.56
CA ASP A 288 21.14 -8.26 27.33
C ASP A 288 21.59 -8.25 25.86
N SER A 289 20.73 -8.68 24.94
CA SER A 289 21.02 -8.71 23.50
C SER A 289 20.94 -7.32 22.86
N GLU A 290 21.69 -7.09 21.79
CA GLU A 290 21.52 -5.88 20.98
C GLU A 290 20.27 -6.00 20.10
N GLY A 291 19.57 -4.88 19.89
CA GLY A 291 18.47 -4.80 18.95
C GLY A 291 18.97 -5.07 17.53
N LYS A 292 18.15 -5.74 16.72
CA LYS A 292 18.52 -6.09 15.34
C LYS A 292 17.38 -5.81 14.38
N GLY A 293 17.72 -5.18 13.28
CA GLY A 293 16.87 -5.12 12.10
C GLY A 293 17.34 -6.14 11.06
N VAL A 294 16.40 -6.69 10.31
CA VAL A 294 16.68 -7.61 9.20
C VAL A 294 15.92 -7.13 7.97
N LEU A 295 16.63 -6.87 6.88
CA LEU A 295 16.04 -6.73 5.57
C LEU A 295 16.17 -8.05 4.82
N VAL A 296 15.06 -8.54 4.27
CA VAL A 296 15.04 -9.69 3.37
C VAL A 296 14.55 -9.26 2.00
N ARG A 297 15.28 -9.60 0.95
CA ARG A 297 14.82 -9.48 -0.44
C ARG A 297 14.55 -10.87 -0.99
N LEU A 298 13.29 -11.14 -1.29
CA LEU A 298 12.82 -12.39 -1.87
C LEU A 298 12.67 -12.21 -3.38
N PHE A 299 13.41 -12.97 -4.17
CA PHE A 299 13.32 -12.97 -5.62
C PHE A 299 12.20 -13.91 -6.09
N LEU A 300 11.25 -13.39 -6.87
CA LEU A 300 10.07 -14.14 -7.31
C LEU A 300 10.21 -14.73 -8.71
N ASP A 301 11.29 -14.41 -9.44
CA ASP A 301 11.56 -14.97 -10.76
C ASP A 301 12.51 -16.18 -10.63
N PRO A 302 12.01 -17.42 -10.79
CA PRO A 302 12.83 -18.63 -10.69
C PRO A 302 13.77 -18.80 -11.89
N GLY A 303 13.60 -18.02 -12.97
CA GLY A 303 14.34 -18.19 -14.22
C GLY A 303 15.82 -17.79 -14.18
N HIS A 304 16.32 -17.23 -13.07
CA HIS A 304 17.61 -16.54 -13.07
C HIS A 304 18.68 -17.02 -12.08
N GLN A 305 18.40 -17.90 -11.11
CA GLN A 305 19.45 -18.36 -10.20
C GLN A 305 19.27 -19.82 -9.77
N GLY A 306 20.39 -20.51 -9.55
CA GLY A 306 20.40 -21.83 -8.91
C GLY A 306 19.67 -21.77 -7.56
N GLN A 307 19.09 -22.90 -7.14
CA GLN A 307 18.21 -23.06 -5.98
C GLN A 307 18.65 -22.38 -4.66
N ASP A 308 19.92 -21.99 -4.52
CA ASP A 308 20.51 -21.52 -3.28
C ASP A 308 20.42 -20.00 -3.00
N SER A 309 19.91 -19.15 -3.91
CA SER A 309 19.82 -17.69 -3.62
C SER A 309 18.51 -17.00 -4.01
N LEU A 310 17.36 -17.64 -3.78
CA LEU A 310 16.05 -16.97 -3.88
C LEU A 310 15.86 -15.83 -2.86
N MET A 311 16.77 -15.69 -1.91
CA MET A 311 16.65 -14.76 -0.80
C MET A 311 18.00 -14.11 -0.46
N GLN A 312 18.04 -12.78 -0.47
CA GLN A 312 19.13 -12.00 0.11
C GLN A 312 18.72 -11.50 1.50
N ARG A 313 19.57 -11.72 2.50
CA ARG A 313 19.32 -11.31 3.89
C ARG A 313 20.42 -10.37 4.38
N GLU A 314 20.03 -9.19 4.81
CA GLU A 314 20.91 -8.18 5.39
C GLU A 314 20.51 -7.94 6.85
N VAL A 315 21.47 -7.99 7.77
CA VAL A 315 21.26 -7.70 9.20
C VAL A 315 21.94 -6.39 9.54
N PHE A 316 21.26 -5.52 10.28
CA PHE A 316 21.81 -4.25 10.74
C PHE A 316 21.54 -4.04 12.23
N GLY A 317 22.44 -3.31 12.89
CA GLY A 317 22.30 -2.96 14.30
C GLY A 317 21.14 -2.00 14.53
N ALA A 318 20.37 -2.23 15.58
CA ALA A 318 19.24 -1.40 15.96
C ALA A 318 19.32 -1.06 17.45
N PRO A 319 18.89 0.14 17.89
CA PRO A 319 18.91 0.47 19.32
C PRO A 319 18.01 -0.47 20.12
N ARG A 320 18.47 -0.90 21.29
CA ARG A 320 17.76 -1.86 22.17
C ARG A 320 16.36 -1.35 22.52
N ASP A 321 16.30 -0.12 22.99
CA ASP A 321 15.10 0.51 23.53
C ASP A 321 14.43 1.36 22.47
N SER A 322 14.10 0.75 21.34
CA SER A 322 13.40 1.46 20.28
C SER A 322 12.35 0.64 19.56
N SER A 323 11.42 1.34 18.92
CA SER A 323 10.45 0.78 17.99
C SER A 323 10.46 1.55 16.68
N VAL A 324 9.94 0.92 15.64
CA VAL A 324 9.81 1.54 14.31
C VAL A 324 8.35 1.79 13.98
N LYS A 325 8.09 2.94 13.35
CA LYS A 325 6.78 3.40 12.89
C LYS A 325 6.90 3.93 11.48
N LEU A 326 5.77 3.92 10.76
CA LEU A 326 5.63 4.51 9.42
C LEU A 326 6.72 4.03 8.43
N VAL A 327 7.13 2.76 8.52
CA VAL A 327 8.17 2.21 7.64
C VAL A 327 7.73 2.28 6.18
N ARG A 328 8.65 2.74 5.32
CA ARG A 328 8.52 2.71 3.87
C ARG A 328 9.77 2.08 3.28
N ILE A 329 9.59 1.00 2.55
CA ILE A 329 10.64 0.30 1.81
C ILE A 329 10.45 0.65 0.34
N GLY A 330 11.53 1.06 -0.31
CA GLY A 330 11.56 1.30 -1.74
C GLY A 330 11.16 0.07 -2.54
N VAL A 331 10.70 0.29 -3.76
CA VAL A 331 10.24 -0.76 -4.69
C VAL A 331 11.29 -1.85 -4.89
N THR A 332 12.58 -1.48 -4.96
CA THR A 332 13.70 -2.42 -5.14
C THR A 332 14.25 -2.97 -3.83
N GLY A 333 13.81 -2.44 -2.69
CA GLY A 333 14.34 -2.79 -1.37
C GLY A 333 15.70 -2.20 -1.02
N ARG A 334 16.35 -1.49 -1.95
CA ARG A 334 17.70 -0.96 -1.72
C ARG A 334 17.69 0.26 -0.80
N ARG A 335 16.57 0.92 -0.62
CA ARG A 335 16.42 2.06 0.29
C ARG A 335 15.16 1.90 1.13
N ALA A 336 15.26 2.32 2.40
CA ALA A 336 14.11 2.40 3.28
C ALA A 336 14.18 3.64 4.16
N VAL A 337 13.03 4.09 4.62
CA VAL A 337 12.90 5.17 5.61
C VAL A 337 11.85 4.80 6.64
N TRP A 338 12.04 5.23 7.88
CA TRP A 338 11.07 5.01 8.95
C TRP A 338 11.25 6.05 10.06
N ILE A 339 10.27 6.09 10.97
CA ILE A 339 10.38 6.81 12.23
C ILE A 339 10.79 5.82 13.30
N GLU A 340 11.88 6.11 13.98
CA GLU A 340 12.30 5.36 15.15
C GLU A 340 11.89 6.13 16.41
N GLN A 341 11.21 5.46 17.34
CA GLN A 341 10.90 5.97 18.68
C GLN A 341 11.83 5.29 19.68
N ASN A 342 12.56 6.07 20.47
CA ASN A 342 13.34 5.59 21.59
C ASN A 342 12.47 5.56 22.85
N TRP A 343 12.33 4.40 23.49
CA TRP A 343 11.45 4.19 24.64
C TRP A 343 11.97 4.80 25.94
N GLU A 344 13.28 4.95 26.10
CA GLU A 344 13.87 5.54 27.32
C GLU A 344 13.72 7.06 27.37
N THR A 345 13.91 7.71 26.22
CA THR A 345 13.95 9.17 26.10
C THR A 345 12.66 9.76 25.54
N ASP A 346 11.75 8.90 25.06
CA ASP A 346 10.60 9.26 24.23
C ASP A 346 10.97 10.10 22.99
N GLY A 347 12.23 10.00 22.54
CA GLY A 347 12.76 10.72 21.40
C GLY A 347 12.36 10.07 20.08
N PHE A 348 11.92 10.86 19.10
CA PHE A 348 11.57 10.39 17.76
C PHE A 348 12.59 10.87 16.74
N ARG A 349 13.06 10.01 15.83
CA ARG A 349 13.96 10.41 14.74
C ARG A 349 13.55 9.74 13.43
N VAL A 350 13.85 10.39 12.30
CA VAL A 350 13.66 9.77 10.99
C VAL A 350 14.95 9.09 10.59
N ILE A 351 14.89 7.80 10.30
CA ILE A 351 16.01 6.99 9.85
C ILE A 351 15.89 6.76 8.35
N LYS A 352 17.04 6.71 7.67
CA LYS A 352 17.18 6.18 6.32
C LYS A 352 18.15 5.01 6.32
N ALA A 353 17.89 4.04 5.46
CA ALA A 353 18.79 2.95 5.20
C ALA A 353 19.06 2.79 3.71
N HIS A 354 20.25 2.31 3.40
CA HIS A 354 20.67 1.89 2.06
C HIS A 354 21.28 0.50 2.15
N PHE A 355 20.73 -0.41 1.34
CA PHE A 355 21.05 -1.82 1.23
C PHE A 355 21.56 -2.09 -0.18
N PRO A 356 22.88 -2.02 -0.41
CA PRO A 356 23.46 -2.21 -1.73
C PRO A 356 23.18 -3.63 -2.25
N ASP A 357 23.27 -3.80 -3.58
CA ASP A 357 23.32 -5.14 -4.16
C ASP A 357 24.67 -5.82 -3.85
N GLU A 358 24.71 -7.13 -4.06
CA GLU A 358 25.84 -8.03 -3.78
C GLU A 358 27.25 -7.41 -3.89
N ASN A 359 28.10 -7.73 -2.91
CA ASN A 359 29.58 -7.70 -2.95
C ASN A 359 30.34 -6.36 -2.93
N VAL A 360 29.70 -5.19 -2.76
CA VAL A 360 30.48 -3.93 -2.84
C VAL A 360 30.52 -3.12 -1.53
N ASP A 361 29.44 -3.06 -0.73
CA ASP A 361 29.38 -2.19 0.44
C ASP A 361 28.54 -2.78 1.59
N TRP A 362 28.79 -2.34 2.82
CA TRP A 362 27.98 -2.71 3.98
C TRP A 362 26.64 -1.96 3.96
N SER A 363 25.59 -2.58 4.51
CA SER A 363 24.33 -1.86 4.73
C SER A 363 24.59 -0.63 5.62
N THR A 364 24.07 0.52 5.19
CA THR A 364 24.24 1.78 5.92
C THR A 364 22.89 2.23 6.47
N VAL A 365 22.85 2.49 7.78
CA VAL A 365 21.67 3.00 8.47
C VAL A 365 22.06 4.31 9.16
N HIS A 366 21.38 5.39 8.82
CA HIS A 366 21.72 6.72 9.28
C HIS A 366 20.50 7.52 9.68
N VAL A 367 20.69 8.41 10.64
CA VAL A 367 19.68 9.42 11.00
C VAL A 367 19.53 10.40 9.84
N LEU A 368 18.33 10.49 9.28
CA LEU A 368 17.94 11.48 8.28
C LEU A 368 17.49 12.78 8.95
N LEU A 369 16.61 12.70 9.95
CA LEU A 369 16.20 13.83 10.79
C LEU A 369 16.43 13.49 12.27
N PRO A 370 17.23 14.29 13.01
CA PRO A 370 17.41 14.09 14.44
C PRO A 370 16.12 14.43 15.22
N PRO A 371 16.05 14.13 16.53
CA PRO A 371 14.86 14.44 17.33
C PRO A 371 14.47 15.90 17.41
N TYR A 372 15.47 16.78 17.36
CA TYR A 372 15.29 18.24 17.39
C TYR A 372 15.89 18.86 16.12
N PRO A 373 15.25 18.68 14.96
CA PRO A 373 15.74 19.25 13.72
C PRO A 373 15.49 20.76 13.70
N SER A 374 16.28 21.51 12.93
CA SER A 374 16.02 22.93 12.63
C SER A 374 14.91 23.08 11.57
N LEU A 375 13.80 22.37 11.76
CA LEU A 375 12.62 22.36 10.90
C LEU A 375 11.41 22.87 11.69
N PRO A 376 10.34 23.35 11.03
CA PRO A 376 9.13 23.83 11.71
C PRO A 376 8.28 22.70 12.34
N PHE A 377 8.80 21.48 12.39
CA PHE A 377 8.16 20.33 13.03
C PHE A 377 9.23 19.39 13.59
N SER A 378 8.83 18.61 14.59
CA SER A 378 9.62 17.50 15.15
C SER A 378 9.16 16.15 14.59
N PRO A 379 10.03 15.12 14.48
CA PRO A 379 9.64 13.80 13.97
C PRO A 379 8.44 13.17 14.68
N GLN A 380 8.23 13.45 15.97
CA GLN A 380 7.06 13.00 16.74
C GLN A 380 5.71 13.51 16.20
N MET A 381 5.71 14.63 15.44
CA MET A 381 4.50 15.20 14.83
C MET A 381 4.12 14.50 13.52
N CYS A 382 4.96 13.60 13.02
CA CYS A 382 4.72 12.93 11.74
C CYS A 382 3.68 11.81 11.93
N ASN A 383 2.57 11.91 11.22
CA ASN A 383 1.48 10.94 11.27
C ASN A 383 1.47 9.99 10.07
N SER A 384 2.06 10.43 8.95
CA SER A 384 2.16 9.62 7.74
C SER A 384 3.48 9.88 7.00
N LEU A 385 3.94 8.88 6.26
CA LEU A 385 5.11 8.96 5.38
C LEU A 385 4.77 8.40 4.00
N ALA A 386 5.42 8.95 2.98
CA ALA A 386 5.49 8.36 1.65
C ALA A 386 6.92 8.54 1.09
N PHE A 387 7.44 7.51 0.43
CA PHE A 387 8.81 7.48 -0.04
C PHE A 387 8.87 6.95 -1.46
N ASP A 388 9.58 7.67 -2.32
CA ASP A 388 9.93 7.22 -3.66
C ASP A 388 11.43 6.96 -3.72
N GLU A 389 11.79 5.71 -3.97
CA GLU A 389 13.19 5.26 -3.93
C GLU A 389 14.04 5.84 -5.06
N THR A 390 13.45 5.89 -6.27
CA THR A 390 14.11 6.30 -7.51
C THR A 390 14.57 7.75 -7.42
N THR A 391 13.67 8.64 -7.02
CA THR A 391 13.97 10.07 -6.83
C THR A 391 14.57 10.38 -5.46
N GLY A 392 14.43 9.47 -4.49
CA GLY A 392 14.79 9.70 -3.10
C GLY A 392 13.89 10.71 -2.39
N ARG A 393 12.69 10.98 -2.93
CA ARG A 393 11.73 11.93 -2.35
C ARG A 393 11.07 11.30 -1.13
N LEU A 394 11.05 12.07 -0.04
CA LEU A 394 10.34 11.74 1.19
C LEU A 394 9.28 12.81 1.46
N CYS A 395 8.03 12.40 1.53
CA CYS A 395 6.92 13.23 1.96
C CYS A 395 6.53 12.87 3.39
N VAL A 396 6.26 13.89 4.20
CA VAL A 396 5.93 13.75 5.62
C VAL A 396 4.63 14.48 5.89
N GLY A 397 3.62 13.76 6.39
CA GLY A 397 2.37 14.35 6.85
C GLY A 397 2.49 14.69 8.33
N VAL A 398 2.40 15.96 8.67
CA VAL A 398 2.59 16.46 10.05
C VAL A 398 1.27 16.88 10.69
N ALA A 399 1.12 16.58 11.97
CA ALA A 399 0.09 17.16 12.84
C ALA A 399 0.64 18.46 13.44
N THR A 400 -0.05 19.58 13.19
CA THR A 400 0.33 20.91 13.70
C THR A 400 -0.54 21.34 14.85
#